data_AF-A0AAD4E575-F1
#
_entry.id   AF-A0AAD4E575-F1
#
_cell.length_a   1.000
_cell.length_b   1.000
_cell.length_c   1.000
_cell.angle_alpha   90.00
_cell.angle_beta   90.00
_cell.angle_gamma   90.00
#
_symmetry.space_group_name_H-M   'P 1'
#
loop_
_entity.id
_entity.type
_entity.pdbx_description
1 polymer ?
#
loop_
_entity_poly.entity_id
_entity_poly.type
_entity_poly.pdbx_seq_one_letter_code
_entity_poly.pdbx_strand_id
1 'polypeptide(L)'
;MPQRRDSALDHSFNSSSGSDSMESDSDEELAQIHTAIAPLLDSASPQELRQALAIAQKLLLNTCGRCRELLKRNALLETSASHGQKKLTANELALAVKEDTIKAHGRKYSMTHCLWIDMHLFPLRTCPNIDLSSKERWLSPLAIEDGVKAKLFLFIPETDHELMSHKNFGRSFAKGVNSVRSEMVSDVKSCAGAIFTMSLDIFSRRLQAKY
;
A
#
# COMPACT_ATOMS: atom_id res chain seq x y z
N MET A 1 -26.78 7.54 62.87
CA MET A 1 -27.81 6.64 63.45
C MET A 1 -29.13 6.98 62.80
N PRO A 2 -29.98 6.00 62.43
CA PRO A 2 -29.79 4.75 61.68
C PRO A 2 -30.66 4.85 60.37
N GLN A 3 -30.87 3.88 59.46
CA GLN A 3 -31.21 2.48 59.64
C GLN A 3 -31.27 1.77 58.27
N ARG A 4 -30.76 0.52 58.26
CA ARG A 4 -30.90 -0.53 57.25
C ARG A 4 -32.34 -0.73 56.75
N ARG A 5 -32.47 -1.29 55.53
CA ARG A 5 -33.15 -2.59 55.33
C ARG A 5 -32.48 -3.41 54.22
N ASP A 6 -32.26 -4.67 54.57
CA ASP A 6 -31.79 -5.79 53.77
C ASP A 6 -32.89 -6.39 52.86
N SER A 7 -32.44 -7.19 51.88
CA SER A 7 -32.98 -8.53 51.49
C SER A 7 -33.53 -8.69 50.05
N ALA A 8 -32.70 -9.38 49.25
CA ALA A 8 -32.96 -10.60 48.46
C ALA A 8 -34.21 -10.71 47.56
N LEU A 9 -33.99 -11.03 46.27
CA LEU A 9 -34.14 -12.41 45.74
C LEU A 9 -33.77 -12.52 44.26
N ASP A 10 -33.33 -13.74 43.95
CA ASP A 10 -32.95 -14.36 42.68
C ASP A 10 -33.68 -13.90 41.41
N HIS A 11 -32.90 -13.77 40.33
CA HIS A 11 -33.27 -14.39 39.07
C HIS A 11 -32.03 -14.87 38.32
N SER A 12 -31.76 -16.16 38.50
CA SER A 12 -31.13 -17.05 37.54
C SER A 12 -31.72 -16.81 36.15
N PHE A 13 -30.90 -16.58 35.12
CA PHE A 13 -31.17 -17.09 33.77
C PHE A 13 -29.89 -17.17 32.93
N ASN A 14 -29.55 -18.43 32.66
CA ASN A 14 -29.04 -18.97 31.42
C ASN A 14 -27.65 -18.55 30.92
N SER A 15 -26.69 -19.40 31.27
CA SER A 15 -25.54 -19.75 30.43
C SER A 15 -25.96 -19.96 28.98
N SER A 16 -25.54 -19.08 28.08
CA SER A 16 -25.28 -19.45 26.69
C SER A 16 -23.80 -19.24 26.44
N SER A 17 -23.05 -20.33 26.65
CA SER A 17 -21.67 -20.48 26.23
C SER A 17 -21.63 -20.47 24.70
N GLY A 18 -21.67 -19.27 24.10
CA GLY A 18 -21.26 -19.04 22.72
C GLY A 18 -19.74 -19.00 22.65
N SER A 19 -19.11 -20.16 22.81
CA SER A 19 -17.70 -20.35 22.50
C SER A 19 -17.55 -20.45 20.98
N ASP A 20 -17.65 -19.32 20.29
CA ASP A 20 -17.12 -19.22 18.93
C ASP A 20 -15.61 -19.07 19.02
N SER A 21 -14.99 -20.24 19.20
CA SER A 21 -13.58 -20.53 19.00
C SER A 21 -13.21 -20.19 17.55
N MET A 22 -12.90 -18.91 17.29
CA MET A 22 -12.30 -18.44 16.04
C MET A 22 -10.76 -18.56 16.08
N GLU A 23 -10.27 -19.63 16.69
CA GLU A 23 -8.85 -19.93 16.86
C GLU A 23 -8.55 -21.33 16.32
N SER A 24 -8.74 -21.53 15.01
CA SER A 24 -8.31 -22.77 14.32
C SER A 24 -8.38 -22.60 12.80
N ASP A 25 -7.53 -21.77 12.21
CA ASP A 25 -7.35 -21.77 10.74
C ASP A 25 -5.89 -21.51 10.37
N SER A 26 -5.20 -20.67 11.16
CA SER A 26 -3.77 -20.36 10.99
C SER A 26 -2.85 -21.56 11.27
N ASP A 27 -3.15 -22.33 12.31
CA ASP A 27 -2.34 -23.50 12.71
C ASP A 27 -2.54 -24.68 11.74
N GLU A 28 -3.72 -24.77 11.15
CA GLU A 28 -4.11 -25.81 10.20
C GLU A 28 -3.44 -25.60 8.83
N GLU A 29 -3.30 -24.35 8.38
CA GLU A 29 -2.56 -24.01 7.14
C GLU A 29 -1.04 -24.21 7.30
N LEU A 30 -0.46 -23.86 8.45
CA LEU A 30 0.94 -24.15 8.77
C LEU A 30 1.18 -25.66 8.84
N ALA A 31 0.28 -26.40 9.48
CA ALA A 31 0.30 -27.85 9.50
C ALA A 31 0.19 -28.45 8.08
N GLN A 32 -0.60 -27.86 7.17
CA GLN A 32 -0.67 -28.27 5.78
C GLN A 32 0.63 -28.03 5.00
N ILE A 33 1.33 -26.91 5.25
CA ILE A 33 2.67 -26.67 4.68
C ILE A 33 3.66 -27.71 5.19
N HIS A 34 3.67 -27.96 6.50
CA HIS A 34 4.54 -28.98 7.10
C HIS A 34 4.20 -30.39 6.60
N THR A 35 2.92 -30.72 6.43
CA THR A 35 2.46 -32.02 5.91
C THR A 35 2.76 -32.20 4.43
N ALA A 36 2.76 -31.14 3.62
CA ALA A 36 3.17 -31.20 2.22
C ALA A 36 4.68 -31.43 2.04
N ILE A 37 5.49 -31.04 3.03
CA ILE A 37 6.96 -31.14 3.00
C ILE A 37 7.46 -32.41 3.73
N ALA A 38 6.74 -32.89 4.73
CA ALA A 38 7.10 -34.03 5.58
C ALA A 38 7.37 -35.38 4.86
N PRO A 39 6.72 -35.75 3.73
CA PRO A 39 6.91 -37.09 3.14
C PRO A 39 8.24 -37.29 2.41
N LEU A 40 9.11 -36.27 2.33
CA LEU A 40 10.24 -36.29 1.40
C LEU A 40 11.51 -36.98 1.90
N LEU A 41 11.50 -37.63 3.06
CA LEU A 41 12.78 -37.93 3.69
C LEU A 41 13.56 -39.11 3.11
N ASP A 42 12.99 -40.14 2.44
CA ASP A 42 13.86 -41.28 2.01
C ASP A 42 13.51 -42.04 0.72
N SER A 43 12.50 -41.64 -0.09
CA SER A 43 12.24 -42.35 -1.38
C SER A 43 11.47 -41.58 -2.47
N ALA A 44 11.25 -40.27 -2.32
CA ALA A 44 10.44 -39.50 -3.26
C ALA A 44 11.12 -39.30 -4.63
N SER A 45 10.38 -39.51 -5.71
CA SER A 45 10.88 -39.29 -7.07
C SER A 45 11.12 -37.78 -7.33
N PRO A 46 12.02 -37.41 -8.26
CA PRO A 46 12.27 -36.01 -8.62
C PRO A 46 11.04 -35.24 -9.15
N GLN A 47 9.99 -35.96 -9.56
CA GLN A 47 8.74 -35.39 -10.02
C GLN A 47 7.81 -35.02 -8.85
N GLU A 48 7.71 -35.91 -7.86
CA GLU A 48 6.97 -35.67 -6.61
C GLU A 48 7.59 -34.51 -5.83
N LEU A 49 8.92 -34.42 -5.79
CA LEU A 49 9.64 -33.29 -5.18
C LEU A 49 9.27 -31.96 -5.84
N ARG A 50 9.23 -31.91 -7.18
CA ARG A 50 8.86 -30.68 -7.91
C ARG A 50 7.40 -30.29 -7.67
N GLN A 51 6.52 -31.27 -7.60
CA GLN A 51 5.09 -31.02 -7.34
C GLN A 51 4.86 -30.53 -5.91
N ALA A 52 5.48 -31.16 -4.92
CA ALA A 52 5.42 -30.73 -3.52
C ALA A 52 5.99 -29.32 -3.35
N LEU A 53 7.11 -29.00 -4.01
CA LEU A 53 7.69 -27.67 -4.00
C LEU A 53 6.74 -26.62 -4.60
N ALA A 54 6.11 -26.92 -5.74
CA ALA A 54 5.15 -26.00 -6.36
C ALA A 54 3.94 -25.74 -5.47
N ILE A 55 3.44 -26.78 -4.76
CA ILE A 55 2.35 -26.66 -3.80
C ILE A 55 2.78 -25.79 -2.61
N ALA A 56 3.94 -26.06 -2.02
CA ALA A 56 4.48 -25.30 -0.90
C ALA A 56 4.71 -23.81 -1.26
N GLN A 57 5.25 -23.54 -2.44
CA GLN A 57 5.45 -22.18 -2.95
C GLN A 57 4.12 -21.44 -3.12
N LYS A 58 3.10 -22.12 -3.67
CA LYS A 58 1.76 -21.54 -3.84
C LYS A 58 1.12 -21.22 -2.49
N LEU A 59 1.21 -22.14 -1.52
CA LEU A 59 0.70 -21.94 -0.16
C LEU A 59 1.41 -20.76 0.52
N LEU A 60 2.74 -20.72 0.47
CA LEU A 60 3.54 -19.63 1.04
C LEU A 60 3.17 -18.27 0.43
N LEU A 61 2.98 -18.21 -0.89
CA LEU A 61 2.58 -16.97 -1.55
C LEU A 61 1.20 -16.49 -1.08
N ASN A 62 0.27 -17.43 -0.90
CA ASN A 62 -1.08 -17.13 -0.40
C ASN A 62 -1.05 -16.61 1.04
N THR A 63 -0.37 -17.33 1.94
CA THR A 63 -0.27 -16.93 3.36
C THR A 63 0.43 -15.58 3.49
N CYS A 64 1.50 -15.34 2.74
CA CYS A 64 2.15 -14.03 2.68
C CYS A 64 1.22 -12.93 2.15
N GLY A 65 0.36 -13.24 1.18
CA GLY A 65 -0.72 -12.34 0.71
C GLY A 65 -1.69 -11.97 1.83
N ARG A 66 -2.21 -12.99 2.54
CA ARG A 66 -3.12 -12.82 3.69
C ARG A 66 -2.47 -11.99 4.81
N CYS A 67 -1.24 -12.30 5.20
CA CYS A 67 -0.51 -11.57 6.23
C CYS A 67 -0.32 -10.09 5.88
N ARG A 68 0.04 -9.76 4.62
CA ARG A 68 0.16 -8.37 4.17
C ARG A 68 -1.17 -7.62 4.26
N GLU A 69 -2.26 -8.28 3.89
CA GLU A 69 -3.60 -7.67 3.95
C GLU A 69 -4.04 -7.44 5.40
N LEU A 70 -3.79 -8.41 6.29
CA LEU A 70 -4.06 -8.27 7.72
C LEU A 70 -3.24 -7.17 8.36
N LEU A 71 -1.95 -7.06 8.03
CA LEU A 71 -1.08 -5.97 8.51
C LEU A 71 -1.60 -4.61 8.06
N LYS A 72 -2.06 -4.48 6.80
CA LYS A 72 -2.68 -3.24 6.32
C LYS A 72 -3.95 -2.90 7.11
N ARG A 73 -4.82 -3.87 7.36
CA ARG A 73 -6.05 -3.66 8.15
C ARG A 73 -5.76 -3.29 9.59
N ASN A 74 -4.79 -3.95 10.22
CA ASN A 74 -4.43 -3.68 11.60
C ASN A 74 -3.85 -2.27 11.75
N ALA A 75 -2.95 -1.86 10.84
CA ALA A 75 -2.46 -0.48 10.80
C ALA A 75 -3.59 0.56 10.60
N LEU A 76 -4.60 0.28 9.76
CA LEU A 76 -5.76 1.15 9.60
C LEU A 76 -6.58 1.25 10.89
N LEU A 77 -6.81 0.13 11.58
CA LEU A 77 -7.53 0.12 12.86
C LEU A 77 -6.77 0.88 13.93
N GLU A 78 -5.46 0.66 14.07
CA GLU A 78 -4.61 1.36 15.05
C GLU A 78 -4.59 2.88 14.79
N THR A 79 -4.47 3.31 13.53
CA THR A 79 -4.56 4.74 13.18
C THR A 79 -5.93 5.33 13.50
N SER A 80 -7.01 4.57 13.29
CA SER A 80 -8.38 5.01 13.60
C SER A 80 -8.68 5.05 15.10
N ALA A 81 -8.04 4.20 15.90
CA ALA A 81 -8.18 4.16 17.36
C ALA A 81 -7.33 5.27 18.03
N SER A 82 -6.17 5.59 17.47
CA SER A 82 -5.25 6.62 17.99
C SER A 82 -5.72 8.05 17.71
N HIS A 83 -6.39 8.28 16.59
CA HIS A 83 -6.87 9.61 16.22
C HIS A 83 -8.37 9.73 16.50
N GLY A 84 -8.73 10.46 17.56
CA GLY A 84 -10.12 10.84 17.81
C GLY A 84 -10.73 11.38 16.51
N GLN A 85 -11.70 10.66 15.96
CA GLN A 85 -12.18 10.94 14.60
C GLN A 85 -12.82 12.32 14.56
N LYS A 86 -12.10 13.30 13.99
CA LYS A 86 -12.74 14.52 13.50
C LYS A 86 -13.68 14.08 12.39
N LYS A 87 -14.98 14.17 12.65
CA LYS A 87 -16.00 13.91 11.64
C LYS A 87 -15.81 14.91 10.51
N LEU A 88 -15.25 14.46 9.40
CA LEU A 88 -15.06 15.29 8.22
C LEU A 88 -16.42 15.76 7.73
N THR A 89 -16.49 17.02 7.34
CA THR A 89 -17.63 17.56 6.60
C THR A 89 -17.72 16.87 5.24
N ALA A 90 -18.92 16.86 4.63
CA ALA A 90 -19.12 16.26 3.31
C ALA A 90 -18.17 16.85 2.24
N ASN A 91 -17.85 18.15 2.36
CA ASN A 91 -16.92 18.84 1.46
C ASN A 91 -15.48 18.36 1.64
N GLU A 92 -15.03 18.15 2.87
CA GLU A 92 -13.69 17.62 3.15
C GLU A 92 -13.55 16.19 2.65
N LEU A 93 -14.60 15.38 2.77
CA LEU A 93 -14.61 14.01 2.23
C LEU A 93 -14.54 14.02 0.70
N ALA A 94 -15.35 14.86 0.04
CA ALA A 94 -15.31 14.99 -1.42
C ALA A 94 -13.94 15.46 -1.92
N LEU A 95 -13.30 16.40 -1.21
CA LEU A 95 -11.94 16.85 -1.51
C LEU A 95 -10.92 15.72 -1.34
N ALA A 96 -11.01 14.95 -0.25
CA ALA A 96 -10.13 13.80 -0.01
C ALA A 96 -10.24 12.75 -1.11
N VAL A 97 -11.47 12.43 -1.58
CA VAL A 97 -11.70 11.50 -2.68
C VAL A 97 -11.04 11.99 -3.98
N LYS A 98 -11.16 13.28 -4.30
CA LYS A 98 -10.47 13.87 -5.47
C LYS A 98 -8.95 13.75 -5.32
N GLU A 99 -8.41 14.11 -4.16
CA GLU A 99 -6.98 14.03 -3.90
C GLU A 99 -6.45 12.58 -3.94
N ASP A 100 -7.22 11.61 -3.48
CA ASP A 100 -6.85 10.19 -3.52
C ASP A 100 -6.88 9.64 -4.95
N THR A 101 -7.84 10.06 -5.76
CA THR A 101 -7.86 9.75 -7.20
C THR A 101 -6.62 10.31 -7.91
N ILE A 102 -6.26 11.56 -7.61
CA ILE A 102 -5.04 12.20 -8.15
C ILE A 102 -3.78 11.46 -7.68
N LYS A 103 -3.70 11.07 -6.41
CA LYS A 103 -2.58 10.26 -5.89
C LYS A 103 -2.49 8.91 -6.63
N ALA A 104 -3.62 8.26 -6.90
CA ALA A 104 -3.64 6.99 -7.61
C ALA A 104 -3.08 7.13 -9.03
N HIS A 105 -3.41 8.22 -9.74
CA HIS A 105 -2.78 8.55 -11.03
C HIS A 105 -1.28 8.77 -10.89
N GLY A 106 -0.84 9.50 -9.86
CA GLY A 106 0.59 9.67 -9.57
C GLY A 106 1.33 8.34 -9.35
N ARG A 107 0.73 7.41 -8.59
CA ARG A 107 1.28 6.06 -8.41
C ARG A 107 1.39 5.33 -9.74
N LYS A 108 0.30 5.23 -10.51
CA LYS A 108 0.28 4.55 -11.82
C LYS A 108 1.32 5.13 -12.78
N TYR A 109 1.43 6.46 -12.83
CA TYR A 109 2.43 7.14 -13.67
C TYR A 109 3.84 6.74 -13.28
N SER A 110 4.16 6.73 -11.98
CA SER A 110 5.50 6.38 -11.52
C SER A 110 5.91 4.94 -11.81
N MET A 111 4.94 4.02 -11.82
CA MET A 111 5.18 2.62 -12.17
C MET A 111 5.46 2.40 -13.66
N THR A 112 5.01 3.31 -14.53
CA THR A 112 5.01 3.10 -15.99
C THR A 112 5.88 4.09 -16.76
N HIS A 113 6.18 5.26 -16.19
CA HIS A 113 6.80 6.36 -16.93
C HIS A 113 7.99 6.99 -16.23
N CYS A 114 7.84 7.55 -15.03
CA CYS A 114 8.92 8.26 -14.35
C CYS A 114 8.74 8.28 -12.82
N LEU A 115 9.80 7.95 -12.08
CA LEU A 115 9.86 7.98 -10.61
C LEU A 115 10.05 9.38 -10.02
N TRP A 116 10.17 10.39 -10.88
CA TRP A 116 10.40 11.78 -10.53
C TRP A 116 9.42 12.66 -11.26
N ILE A 117 8.86 13.64 -10.55
CA ILE A 117 7.98 14.64 -11.14
C ILE A 117 8.35 16.01 -10.60
N ASP A 118 8.51 16.96 -11.50
CA ASP A 118 8.66 18.36 -11.12
C ASP A 118 7.27 18.95 -10.84
N MET A 119 7.10 19.50 -9.64
CA MET A 119 5.84 20.13 -9.23
C MET A 119 5.58 21.44 -9.97
N HIS A 120 6.61 22.08 -10.54
CA HIS A 120 6.47 23.30 -11.33
C HIS A 120 5.77 23.09 -12.67
N LEU A 121 5.64 21.84 -13.13
CA LEU A 121 4.90 21.50 -14.35
C LEU A 121 3.39 21.74 -14.24
N PHE A 122 2.87 21.88 -13.01
CA PHE A 122 1.46 22.06 -12.74
C PHE A 122 1.10 23.55 -12.55
N PRO A 123 -0.12 23.96 -12.92
CA PRO A 123 -1.24 23.13 -13.40
C PRO A 123 -1.16 22.81 -14.90
N LEU A 124 -1.66 21.63 -15.27
CA LEU A 124 -1.77 21.18 -16.66
C LEU A 124 -3.17 21.47 -17.17
N ARG A 125 -3.41 22.71 -17.62
CA ARG A 125 -4.73 23.16 -18.08
C ARG A 125 -5.02 22.80 -19.53
N THR A 126 -3.98 22.71 -20.34
CA THR A 126 -4.05 22.48 -21.78
C THR A 126 -2.94 21.54 -22.19
N CYS A 127 -3.21 20.65 -23.15
CA CYS A 127 -2.18 19.84 -23.77
C CYS A 127 -1.30 20.72 -24.67
N PRO A 128 0.03 20.79 -24.46
CA PRO A 128 0.93 21.42 -25.41
C PRO A 128 0.83 20.75 -26.79
N ASN A 129 0.85 21.56 -27.85
CA ASN A 129 0.89 21.05 -29.22
C ASN A 129 2.32 20.66 -29.60
N ILE A 130 2.76 19.50 -29.10
CA ILE A 130 4.09 18.95 -29.37
C ILE A 130 3.96 17.51 -29.86
N ASP A 131 4.70 17.17 -30.92
CA ASP A 131 4.78 15.78 -31.37
C ASP A 131 5.66 14.97 -30.42
N LEU A 132 5.03 14.04 -29.69
CA LEU A 132 5.71 13.11 -28.80
C LEU A 132 6.54 12.05 -29.55
N SER A 133 6.43 11.94 -30.86
CA SER A 133 7.28 11.05 -31.68
C SER A 133 8.52 11.77 -32.21
N SER A 134 8.48 13.10 -32.28
CA SER A 134 9.56 13.92 -32.81
C SER A 134 10.77 13.95 -31.88
N LYS A 135 11.97 14.03 -32.47
CA LYS A 135 13.21 14.29 -31.74
C LYS A 135 13.27 15.74 -31.23
N GLU A 136 12.48 16.64 -31.79
CA GLU A 136 12.47 18.06 -31.46
C GLU A 136 12.13 18.33 -29.98
N ARG A 137 11.34 17.44 -29.36
CA ARG A 137 11.01 17.52 -27.94
C ARG A 137 12.23 17.44 -27.01
N TRP A 138 13.39 17.03 -27.51
CA TRP A 138 14.62 16.92 -26.72
C TRP A 138 15.63 18.04 -27.00
N LEU A 139 15.33 18.98 -27.90
CA LEU A 139 16.30 19.97 -28.37
C LEU A 139 16.48 21.17 -27.46
N SER A 140 15.50 21.47 -26.59
CA SER A 140 15.59 22.58 -25.65
C SER A 140 14.92 22.24 -24.32
N PRO A 141 15.32 22.87 -23.20
CA PRO A 141 14.66 22.68 -21.91
C PRO A 141 13.14 22.90 -21.98
N LEU A 142 12.69 23.92 -22.73
CA LEU A 142 11.27 24.22 -22.90
C LEU A 142 10.55 23.10 -23.68
N ALA A 143 11.15 22.60 -24.75
CA ALA A 143 10.57 21.50 -25.53
C ALA A 143 10.50 20.19 -24.72
N ILE A 144 11.48 19.96 -23.83
CA ILE A 144 11.46 18.82 -22.90
C ILE A 144 10.31 18.99 -21.92
N GLU A 145 10.17 20.19 -21.33
CA GLU A 145 9.10 20.51 -20.40
C GLU A 145 7.72 20.30 -21.05
N ASP A 146 7.50 20.85 -22.24
CA ASP A 146 6.25 20.70 -23.00
C ASP A 146 6.00 19.25 -23.40
N GLY A 147 7.04 18.50 -23.75
CA GLY A 147 6.95 17.05 -24.00
C GLY A 147 6.51 16.28 -22.76
N VAL A 148 7.03 16.62 -21.58
CA VAL A 148 6.61 16.01 -20.31
C VAL A 148 5.17 16.38 -19.97
N LYS A 149 4.80 17.66 -20.13
CA LYS A 149 3.42 18.16 -19.90
C LYS A 149 2.41 17.45 -20.81
N ALA A 150 2.69 17.34 -22.11
CA ALA A 150 1.84 16.64 -23.07
C ALA A 150 1.71 15.16 -22.73
N LYS A 151 2.82 14.50 -22.37
CA LYS A 151 2.81 13.10 -21.94
C LYS A 151 1.96 12.89 -20.68
N LEU A 152 2.05 13.79 -19.69
CA LEU A 152 1.22 13.72 -18.49
C LEU A 152 -0.26 13.98 -18.78
N PHE A 153 -0.55 14.95 -19.65
CA PHE A 153 -1.92 15.26 -20.04
C PHE A 153 -2.59 14.07 -20.72
N LEU A 154 -1.89 13.41 -21.65
CA LEU A 154 -2.39 12.20 -22.32
C LEU A 154 -2.41 10.96 -21.42
N PHE A 155 -1.62 10.94 -20.34
CA PHE A 155 -1.62 9.83 -19.40
C PHE A 155 -2.89 9.80 -18.53
N ILE A 156 -3.43 10.97 -18.18
CA ILE A 156 -4.68 11.05 -17.40
C ILE A 156 -5.86 10.76 -18.34
N PRO A 157 -6.78 9.84 -17.98
CA PRO A 157 -7.99 9.61 -18.76
C PRO A 157 -8.81 10.89 -18.91
N GLU A 158 -9.44 11.09 -20.07
CA GLU A 158 -10.25 12.29 -20.37
C GLU A 158 -11.36 12.52 -19.33
N THR A 159 -11.94 11.45 -18.79
CA THR A 159 -12.96 11.51 -17.72
C THR A 159 -12.48 12.20 -16.45
N ASP A 160 -11.17 12.23 -16.24
CA ASP A 160 -10.51 12.75 -15.05
C ASP A 160 -9.76 14.06 -15.31
N HIS A 161 -9.84 14.63 -16.53
CA HIS A 161 -9.14 15.88 -16.88
C HIS A 161 -9.58 17.08 -16.02
N GLU A 162 -10.82 17.10 -15.53
CA GLU A 162 -11.28 18.13 -14.59
C GLU A 162 -10.39 18.17 -13.33
N LEU A 163 -9.91 17.01 -12.87
CA LEU A 163 -9.03 16.92 -11.71
C LEU A 163 -7.71 17.66 -11.93
N MET A 164 -7.23 17.79 -13.17
CA MET A 164 -5.98 18.50 -13.48
C MET A 164 -6.05 20.00 -13.18
N SER A 165 -7.26 20.55 -13.09
CA SER A 165 -7.51 21.93 -12.66
C SER A 165 -7.62 22.09 -11.13
N HIS A 166 -7.61 20.98 -10.38
CA HIS A 166 -7.66 21.02 -8.91
C HIS A 166 -6.44 21.74 -8.34
N LYS A 167 -6.66 22.67 -7.38
CA LYS A 167 -5.61 23.51 -6.77
C LYS A 167 -4.42 22.70 -6.26
N ASN A 168 -4.68 21.52 -5.70
CA ASN A 168 -3.65 20.65 -5.13
C ASN A 168 -3.21 19.51 -6.07
N PHE A 169 -3.56 19.54 -7.35
CA PHE A 169 -3.27 18.43 -8.27
C PHE A 169 -1.79 18.02 -8.24
N GLY A 170 -0.88 18.96 -8.51
CA GLY A 170 0.55 18.66 -8.53
C GLY A 170 1.08 18.11 -7.21
N ARG A 171 0.59 18.62 -6.08
CA ARG A 171 0.97 18.13 -4.74
C ARG A 171 0.47 16.71 -4.50
N SER A 172 -0.80 16.43 -4.79
CA SER A 172 -1.39 15.10 -4.60
C SER A 172 -0.80 14.08 -5.57
N PHE A 173 -0.54 14.47 -6.81
CA PHE A 173 0.10 13.63 -7.81
C PHE A 173 1.53 13.28 -7.39
N ALA A 174 2.32 14.28 -6.98
CA ALA A 174 3.67 14.08 -6.47
C ALA A 174 3.71 13.20 -5.21
N LYS A 175 2.71 13.30 -4.31
CA LYS A 175 2.58 12.36 -3.19
C LYS A 175 2.43 10.91 -3.66
N GLY A 176 1.64 10.68 -4.70
CA GLY A 176 1.50 9.36 -5.33
C GLY A 176 2.81 8.85 -5.92
N VAL A 177 3.52 9.68 -6.68
CA VAL A 177 4.85 9.32 -7.23
C VAL A 177 5.85 9.00 -6.11
N ASN A 178 5.89 9.86 -5.09
CA ASN A 178 6.82 9.70 -3.96
C ASN A 178 6.52 8.46 -3.12
N SER A 179 5.26 8.01 -3.03
CA SER A 179 4.93 6.80 -2.28
C SER A 179 5.49 5.55 -2.94
N VAL A 180 5.34 5.41 -4.26
CA VAL A 180 5.94 4.30 -5.03
C VAL A 180 7.47 4.35 -4.94
N ARG A 181 8.07 5.52 -5.07
CA ARG A 181 9.53 5.66 -4.91
C ARG A 181 10.00 5.23 -3.52
N SER A 182 9.27 5.60 -2.47
CA SER A 182 9.60 5.23 -1.09
C SER A 182 9.44 3.74 -0.85
N GLU A 183 8.40 3.13 -1.41
CA GLU A 183 8.15 1.68 -1.42
C GLU A 183 9.32 0.94 -2.10
N MET A 184 9.68 1.33 -3.33
CA MET A 184 10.82 0.75 -4.04
C MET A 184 12.15 0.89 -3.29
N VAL A 185 12.43 2.06 -2.71
CA VAL A 185 13.65 2.26 -1.92
C VAL A 185 13.64 1.39 -0.66
N SER A 186 12.49 1.23 -0.01
CA SER A 186 12.33 0.34 1.13
C SER A 186 12.59 -1.11 0.75
N ASP A 187 12.04 -1.57 -0.38
CA ASP A 187 12.25 -2.93 -0.87
C ASP A 187 13.72 -3.19 -1.19
N VAL A 188 14.39 -2.27 -1.89
CA VAL A 188 15.83 -2.37 -2.19
C VAL A 188 16.66 -2.44 -0.91
N LYS A 189 16.36 -1.61 0.09
CA LYS A 189 17.03 -1.65 1.40
C LYS A 189 16.81 -2.98 2.11
N SER A 190 15.59 -3.51 2.07
CA SER A 190 15.25 -4.81 2.63
C SER A 190 16.03 -5.94 1.95
N CYS A 191 16.04 -5.98 0.62
CA CYS A 191 16.82 -6.94 -0.15
C CYS A 191 18.32 -6.84 0.11
N ALA A 192 18.87 -5.62 0.17
CA ALA A 192 20.27 -5.41 0.50
C ALA A 192 20.61 -5.91 1.92
N GLY A 193 19.76 -5.61 2.90
CA GLY A 193 19.90 -6.13 4.27
C GLY A 193 19.96 -7.65 4.31
N ALA A 194 19.08 -8.32 3.56
CA ALA A 194 19.05 -9.78 3.46
C ALA A 194 20.29 -10.36 2.75
N ILE A 195 20.73 -9.77 1.63
CA ILE A 195 21.86 -10.28 0.83
C ILE A 195 23.19 -10.09 1.57
N PHE A 196 23.37 -8.94 2.21
CA PHE A 196 24.64 -8.58 2.86
C PHE A 196 24.66 -8.89 4.37
N THR A 197 23.59 -9.51 4.91
CA THR A 197 23.44 -9.78 6.34
C THR A 197 23.63 -8.50 7.18
N MET A 198 23.11 -7.39 6.67
CA MET A 198 23.25 -6.06 7.26
C MET A 198 21.99 -5.70 8.03
N SER A 199 22.14 -5.06 9.21
CA SER A 199 20.98 -4.48 9.89
C SER A 199 20.34 -3.37 9.05
N LEU A 200 19.00 -3.34 9.01
CA LEU A 200 18.23 -2.28 8.35
C LEU A 200 18.51 -0.89 8.94
N ASP A 201 18.99 -0.82 10.18
CA ASP A 201 19.36 0.43 10.86
C ASP A 201 20.45 1.20 10.14
N ILE A 202 21.30 0.49 9.36
CA ILE A 202 22.37 1.10 8.57
C ILE A 202 21.77 2.02 7.48
N PHE A 203 20.59 1.68 6.96
CA PHE A 203 19.91 2.45 5.91
C PHE A 203 18.97 3.53 6.46
N SER A 204 18.81 3.61 7.78
CA SER A 204 17.93 4.57 8.47
C SER A 204 18.59 5.92 8.74
N ARG A 205 19.92 6.04 8.55
CA ARG A 205 20.64 7.32 8.70
C ARG A 205 20.21 8.29 7.59
N ARG A 206 19.37 9.26 7.92
CA ARG A 206 19.20 10.46 7.10
C ARG A 206 20.55 11.18 7.08
N LEU A 207 21.15 11.32 5.90
CA LEU A 207 22.20 12.31 5.68
C LEU A 207 21.61 13.67 6.07
N GLN A 208 22.05 14.21 7.21
CA GLN A 208 21.82 15.62 7.52
C GLN A 208 22.70 16.42 6.55
N ALA A 209 22.17 16.69 5.37
CA ALA A 209 22.76 17.69 4.49
C ALA A 209 22.49 19.05 5.14
N LYS A 210 23.51 19.60 5.80
CA LYS A 210 23.57 21.02 6.11
C LYS A 210 23.84 21.75 4.79
N TYR A 211 22.81 22.38 4.24
CA TYR A 211 22.93 23.47 3.27
C TYR A 211 22.09 24.62 3.78
#